data_AF-A0A844FIF7-F1
#
_entry.id   AF-A0A844FIF7-F1
#
_cell.length_a   1.000
_cell.length_b   1.000
_cell.length_c   1.000
_cell.angle_alpha   90.00
_cell.angle_beta   90.00
_cell.angle_gamma   90.00
#
_symmetry.space_group_name_H-M   'P 1'
#
loop_
_entity.id
_entity.type
_entity.pdbx_description
1 polymer ?
#
loop_
_entity_poly.entity_id
_entity_poly.type
_entity_poly.pdbx_seq_one_letter_code
_entity_poly.pdbx_strand_id
1 'polypeptide(L)' 'MNKIKIITDSTSYIDKDYALEKDISIIPCNQPQEIFLKNMMK' A
#
# COMPACT_ATOMS: atom_id res chain seq x y z
N MET A 1 -2.60 -25.12 -13.68
CA MET A 1 -3.51 -24.35 -12.81
C MET A 1 -2.88 -22.98 -12.62
N ASN A 2 -3.46 -21.93 -13.19
CA ASN A 2 -2.87 -20.59 -13.10
C ASN A 2 -3.06 -20.08 -11.67
N LYS A 3 -1.97 -19.67 -11.00
CA LYS A 3 -2.04 -19.06 -9.67
C LYS A 3 -2.50 -17.61 -9.82
N ILE A 4 -3.55 -17.23 -9.08
CA ILE A 4 -4.01 -15.85 -8.96
C ILE A 4 -3.24 -15.18 -7.83
N LYS A 5 -2.73 -13.96 -8.05
CA LYS A 5 -2.04 -13.15 -7.05
C LYS A 5 -2.86 -11.89 -6.74
N ILE A 6 -2.99 -11.56 -5.46
CA ILE A 6 -3.66 -10.35 -5.00
C ILE A 6 -2.62 -9.25 -4.75
N ILE A 7 -2.91 -8.06 -5.26
CA ILE A 7 -2.06 -6.88 -5.11
C ILE A 7 -2.97 -5.71 -4.70
N THR A 8 -2.52 -4.93 -3.72
CA THR A 8 -3.19 -3.70 -3.26
C THR A 8 -2.15 -2.61 -3.01
N ASP A 9 -2.58 -1.39 -2.67
CA ASP A 9 -1.69 -0.30 -2.30
C ASP A 9 -1.66 -0.05 -0.79
N SER A 10 -0.74 0.80 -0.34
CA SER A 10 -0.57 1.15 1.07
C SER A 10 -1.74 1.94 1.67
N THR A 11 -2.71 2.38 0.87
CA THR A 11 -3.93 3.07 1.33
C THR A 11 -5.08 2.12 1.64
N SER A 12 -4.89 0.81 1.44
CA SER A 12 -5.84 -0.23 1.87
C SER A 12 -5.90 -0.44 3.38
N TYR A 13 -4.88 0.01 4.13
CA TYR A 13 -4.75 -0.17 5.58
C TYR A 13 -4.94 -1.63 6.06
N ILE A 14 -4.63 -2.60 5.20
CA ILE A 14 -4.70 -4.02 5.55
C ILE A 14 -3.67 -4.37 6.62
N ASP A 15 -4.04 -5.28 7.53
CA ASP A 15 -3.13 -5.73 8.57
C ASP A 15 -1.91 -6.45 7.98
N LYS A 16 -0.73 -6.19 8.57
CA LYS A 16 0.55 -6.71 8.08
C LYS A 16 0.63 -8.23 8.20
N ASP A 17 0.20 -8.79 9.33
CA ASP A 17 0.29 -10.22 9.58
C ASP A 17 -0.70 -10.97 8.67
N TYR A 18 -1.89 -10.39 8.46
CA TYR A 18 -2.85 -10.90 7.49
C TYR A 18 -2.32 -10.89 6.04
N ALA A 19 -1.67 -9.79 5.62
CA ALA A 19 -1.10 -9.69 4.28
C ALA A 19 -0.01 -10.73 4.01
N LEU A 20 0.83 -11.02 5.02
CA LEU A 20 1.85 -12.06 4.97
C LEU A 20 1.24 -13.47 4.91
N GLU A 21 0.24 -13.75 5.75
CA GLU A 21 -0.46 -15.04 5.77
C GLU A 21 -1.12 -15.36 4.43
N LYS A 22 -1.65 -14.34 3.73
CA LYS A 22 -2.39 -14.50 2.48
C LYS A 22 -1.60 -14.26 1.19
N ASP A 23 -0.29 -14.05 1.26
CA ASP A 23 0.58 -13.71 0.11
C ASP A 23 0.06 -12.49 -0.70
N ILE A 24 -0.36 -11.44 0.02
CA ILE A 24 -0.85 -10.19 -0.57
C ILE A 24 0.34 -9.23 -0.72
N SER A 25 0.57 -8.74 -1.94
CA SER A 25 1.60 -7.72 -2.18
C SER A 25 1.02 -6.31 -2.01
N ILE A 26 1.73 -5.47 -1.26
CA ILE A 26 1.36 -4.07 -1.02
C ILE A 26 2.31 -3.15 -1.79
N ILE A 27 1.75 -2.28 -2.63
CA ILE A 27 2.48 -1.23 -3.36
C ILE A 27 2.45 0.06 -2.54
N PRO A 28 3.62 0.63 -2.17
CA PRO A 28 3.65 1.90 -1.46
C PRO A 28 3.12 3.03 -2.36
N CYS A 29 2.17 3.80 -1.84
CA CYS A 29 1.73 5.03 -2.48
C CYS A 29 2.71 6.15 -2.11
N ASN A 30 3.62 6.45 -3.04
CA ASN A 30 4.53 7.58 -2.87
C ASN A 30 3.77 8.88 -3.12
N GLN A 31 3.45 9.63 -2.07
CA GLN A 31 3.08 11.03 -2.26
C GLN A 31 4.32 11.78 -2.78
N PRO A 32 4.21 12.57 -3.86
CA PRO A 32 5.28 13.50 -4.24
C PRO A 32 5.64 14.35 -3.02
N GLN A 33 6.93 14.44 -2.68
CA GLN A 33 7.43 15.18 -1.51
C GLN A 33 6.88 16.61 -1.45
N GLU A 34 6.66 17.23 -2.62
CA GLU A 34 6.06 18.56 -2.77
C GLU A 34 4.63 18.65 -2.21
N ILE A 35 3.80 17.61 -2.39
CA ILE A 35 2.41 17.57 -1.92
C ILE A 35 2.36 17.37 -0.40
N PHE A 36 3.24 16.52 0.14
CA PHE A 36 3.36 16.30 1.58
C PHE A 36 3.75 17.60 2.31
N LEU A 37 4.76 18.32 1.80
CA LEU A 37 5.18 19.61 2.35
C LEU A 37 4.07 20.67 2.27
N LYS A 38 3.30 20.71 1.18
CA LYS A 38 2.17 21.63 1.01
C LYS A 38 1.05 21.39 2.02
N ASN A 39 0.82 20.14 2.43
CA ASN A 39 -0.24 19.78 3.36
C ASN A 39 0.16 19.95 4.83
N MET A 40 1.46 19.89 5.16
CA MET A 40 1.95 20.19 6.52
C MET A 40 2.03 21.68 6.85
N MET A 41 2.06 22.55 5.85
CA MET A 41 2.10 24.01 6.02
C MET A 41 0.70 24.67 6.03
N LYS A 42 -0.36 23.89 6.15
CA LYS A 42 -1.74 24.34 6.35
C LYS A 42 -2.22 23.99 7.75
#